data_AF-A0A6P0XK42-F1
#
_entry.id   AF-A0A6P0XK42-F1
#
_cell.length_a   1.000
_cell.length_b   1.000
_cell.length_c   1.000
_cell.angle_alpha   90.00
_cell.angle_beta   90.00
_cell.angle_gamma   90.00
#
_symmetry.space_group_name_H-M   'P 1'
#
loop_
_entity.id
_entity.type
_entity.pdbx_description
1 polymer ?
#
loop_
_entity_poly.entity_id
_entity_poly.type
_entity_poly.pdbx_seq_one_letter_code
_entity_poly.pdbx_strand_id
1 'polypeptide(L)'
;MDIYIGRGKTARRAYGIDEIALVPGGRTLDPSLADTRWSIGGIEREIPIIASAMDGVIDVKMAVLLSELGAMGVLNLEGIQTRYADPAPILEKISSVGKDEFVGLMQELYAVPIQPELISQRIKEIKSQGGIAAVSLTPAGALKYGKVVADAGADLFFVQATVVSTAFLSPESVENLDLFKLCQEMPMPVVLGNCVTYEVALNLMKVGAAGVLVGIGPGAACTSRGVLGVGVPQATAVADCAAARNDYYQETGNYVPVIADGGLITGGDICKCIACGADGVMIGSPIARAAEAPGRDHHWGMATPSPVLPRGTRIKVGTTGTIKQILRGPALLDDGTHNLLGALKTSMGTLGAKNLKEMQQVEVVIAPSLLTEGKVYQKAQQLGMGK
;
A
#
# COMPACT_ATOMS: atom_id res chain seq x y z
N MET A 1 -11.29 5.49 25.52
CA MET A 1 -10.85 5.48 26.93
C MET A 1 -9.41 5.07 26.98
N ASP A 2 -8.57 5.88 27.61
CA ASP A 2 -7.18 5.52 27.86
C ASP A 2 -7.09 4.53 29.01
N ILE A 3 -6.23 3.52 28.84
CA ILE A 3 -5.94 2.47 29.80
C ILE A 3 -4.61 2.80 30.47
N TYR A 4 -4.49 2.61 31.78
CA TYR A 4 -3.21 2.78 32.48
C TYR A 4 -2.33 1.55 32.27
N ILE A 5 -1.13 1.74 31.72
CA ILE A 5 -0.07 0.71 31.73
C ILE A 5 0.58 0.66 33.12
N GLY A 6 0.76 1.83 33.73
CA GLY A 6 1.31 2.01 35.06
C GLY A 6 1.07 3.44 35.54
N ARG A 7 1.58 3.79 36.74
CA ARG A 7 1.28 5.07 37.41
C ARG A 7 1.61 6.33 36.60
N GLY A 8 2.57 6.26 35.67
CA GLY A 8 3.02 7.39 34.85
C GLY A 8 2.77 7.24 33.34
N LYS A 9 2.02 6.21 32.91
CA LYS A 9 1.85 5.94 31.47
C LYS A 9 0.46 5.40 31.17
N THR A 10 -0.22 6.09 30.26
CA THR A 10 -1.46 5.63 29.65
C THR A 10 -1.21 5.08 28.25
N ALA A 11 -2.16 4.28 27.77
CA ALA A 11 -2.21 3.76 26.42
C ALA A 11 -3.65 3.72 25.94
N ARG A 12 -3.85 4.08 24.68
CA ARG A 12 -5.11 3.84 23.98
C ARG A 12 -5.13 2.43 23.41
N ARG A 13 -6.27 1.74 23.48
CA ARG A 13 -6.49 0.50 22.73
C ARG A 13 -6.60 0.83 21.24
N ALA A 14 -5.94 0.03 20.42
CA ALA A 14 -6.05 0.07 18.96
C ALA A 14 -6.31 -1.33 18.43
N TYR A 15 -6.91 -1.43 17.24
CA TYR A 15 -7.42 -2.66 16.65
C TYR A 15 -6.84 -2.90 15.26
N GLY A 16 -6.40 -4.13 15.02
CA GLY A 16 -6.00 -4.65 13.72
C GLY A 16 -7.20 -5.08 12.88
N ILE A 17 -6.93 -5.37 11.61
CA ILE A 17 -7.97 -5.81 10.67
C ILE A 17 -8.49 -7.21 11.02
N ASP A 18 -7.70 -8.04 11.69
CA ASP A 18 -8.11 -9.37 12.15
C ASP A 18 -8.96 -9.37 13.43
N GLU A 19 -9.06 -8.21 14.09
CA GLU A 19 -9.83 -8.05 15.33
C GLU A 19 -11.24 -7.53 15.08
N ILE A 20 -11.63 -7.29 13.83
CA ILE A 20 -12.92 -6.70 13.47
C ILE A 20 -13.66 -7.52 12.42
N ALA A 21 -14.99 -7.40 12.42
CA ALA A 21 -15.89 -7.96 11.41
C ALA A 21 -16.89 -6.91 10.92
N LEU A 22 -17.43 -7.12 9.73
CA LEU A 22 -18.45 -6.26 9.11
C LEU A 22 -19.84 -6.85 9.34
N VAL A 23 -20.80 -6.01 9.70
CA VAL A 23 -22.16 -6.44 10.02
C VAL A 23 -23.09 -6.19 8.83
N PRO A 24 -23.80 -7.22 8.32
CA PRO A 24 -24.84 -7.04 7.31
C PRO A 24 -25.92 -6.07 7.76
N GLY A 25 -26.24 -5.10 6.90
CA GLY A 25 -27.36 -4.17 7.14
C GLY A 25 -28.73 -4.80 6.87
N GLY A 26 -29.79 -3.99 7.01
CA GLY A 26 -31.17 -4.41 6.75
C GLY A 26 -31.53 -4.62 5.27
N ARG A 27 -30.58 -4.42 4.35
CA ARG A 27 -30.76 -4.63 2.90
C ARG A 27 -29.54 -5.33 2.31
N THR A 28 -29.75 -6.13 1.27
CA THR A 28 -28.71 -6.68 0.41
C THR A 28 -28.86 -6.17 -1.02
N LEU A 29 -27.80 -6.31 -1.81
CA LEU A 29 -27.75 -5.94 -3.23
C LEU A 29 -27.23 -7.13 -4.04
N ASP A 30 -27.63 -7.20 -5.31
CA ASP A 30 -26.87 -7.97 -6.28
C ASP A 30 -25.46 -7.35 -6.44
N PRO A 31 -24.37 -8.14 -6.40
CA PRO A 31 -23.00 -7.62 -6.55
C PRO A 31 -22.75 -6.81 -7.84
N SER A 32 -23.55 -7.01 -8.89
CA SER A 32 -23.48 -6.20 -10.12
C SER A 32 -23.90 -4.74 -9.92
N LEU A 33 -24.62 -4.43 -8.83
CA LEU A 33 -25.01 -3.06 -8.47
C LEU A 33 -23.94 -2.32 -7.64
N ALA A 34 -22.87 -3.01 -7.22
CA ALA A 34 -21.80 -2.43 -6.43
C ALA A 34 -20.82 -1.64 -7.32
N ASP A 35 -20.78 -0.32 -7.15
CA ASP A 35 -19.83 0.58 -7.79
C ASP A 35 -18.54 0.70 -6.95
N THR A 36 -17.47 0.07 -7.43
CA THR A 36 -16.16 0.08 -6.77
C THR A 36 -15.24 1.18 -7.30
N ARG A 37 -15.72 2.01 -8.23
CA ARG A 37 -14.88 3.04 -8.84
C ARG A 37 -14.41 4.05 -7.80
N TRP A 38 -13.17 4.48 -7.97
CA TRP A 38 -12.53 5.46 -7.10
C TRP A 38 -11.60 6.34 -7.93
N SER A 39 -11.16 7.46 -7.35
CA SER A 39 -10.26 8.40 -8.00
C SER A 39 -9.19 8.86 -7.04
N ILE A 40 -7.97 9.00 -7.55
CA ILE A 40 -6.82 9.56 -6.84
C ILE A 40 -6.07 10.47 -7.80
N GLY A 41 -5.82 11.73 -7.40
CA GLY A 41 -5.17 12.70 -8.28
C GLY A 41 -5.88 12.90 -9.63
N GLY A 42 -7.21 12.75 -9.67
CA GLY A 42 -7.99 12.84 -10.92
C GLY A 42 -7.90 11.60 -11.82
N ILE A 43 -7.20 10.54 -11.42
CA ILE A 43 -7.15 9.28 -12.16
C ILE A 43 -8.20 8.32 -11.60
N GLU A 44 -9.25 8.06 -12.40
CA GLU A 44 -10.29 7.08 -12.08
C GLU A 44 -9.81 5.65 -12.34
N ARG A 45 -10.20 4.72 -11.45
CA ARG A 45 -9.97 3.27 -11.59
C ARG A 45 -11.17 2.48 -11.10
N GLU A 46 -11.40 1.30 -11.67
CA GLU A 46 -12.48 0.39 -11.25
C GLU A 46 -12.11 -0.35 -9.96
N ILE A 47 -10.83 -0.69 -9.79
CA ILE A 47 -10.35 -1.50 -8.67
C ILE A 47 -9.64 -0.56 -7.68
N PRO A 48 -10.12 -0.45 -6.41
CA PRO A 48 -9.53 0.38 -5.36
C PRO A 48 -8.25 -0.20 -4.78
N ILE A 49 -7.35 -0.66 -5.65
CA ILE A 49 -6.10 -1.33 -5.31
C ILE A 49 -4.94 -0.67 -6.04
N ILE A 50 -3.95 -0.24 -5.26
CA ILE A 50 -2.62 0.16 -5.70
C ILE A 50 -1.65 -0.97 -5.35
N ALA A 51 -0.84 -1.42 -6.29
CA ALA A 51 0.26 -2.33 -5.97
C ALA A 51 1.47 -1.55 -5.43
N SER A 52 1.99 -2.00 -4.28
CA SER A 52 3.05 -1.31 -3.52
C SER A 52 4.32 -1.10 -4.33
N ALA A 53 4.98 0.04 -4.11
CA ALA A 53 6.28 0.39 -4.71
C ALA A 53 7.42 -0.50 -4.18
N MET A 54 7.53 -1.72 -4.69
CA MET A 54 8.55 -2.68 -4.27
C MET A 54 9.07 -3.45 -5.49
N ASP A 55 10.39 -3.65 -5.56
CA ASP A 55 11.05 -4.24 -6.74
C ASP A 55 10.63 -5.69 -7.02
N GLY A 56 10.17 -6.42 -5.99
CA GLY A 56 9.60 -7.76 -6.14
C GLY A 56 8.12 -7.77 -6.57
N VAL A 57 7.49 -6.60 -6.65
CA VAL A 57 6.06 -6.44 -6.95
C VAL A 57 5.86 -5.73 -8.28
N ILE A 58 6.57 -4.62 -8.52
CA ILE A 58 6.35 -3.75 -9.67
C ILE A 58 7.62 -3.55 -10.49
N ASP A 59 7.50 -3.95 -11.75
CA ASP A 59 8.32 -3.52 -12.87
C ASP A 59 7.44 -2.77 -13.90
N VAL A 60 8.05 -2.37 -15.01
CA VAL A 60 7.33 -1.69 -16.12
C VAL A 60 6.16 -2.55 -16.61
N LYS A 61 6.38 -3.85 -16.82
CA LYS A 61 5.37 -4.77 -17.35
C LYS A 61 4.17 -4.89 -16.42
N MET A 62 4.40 -5.09 -15.13
CA MET A 62 3.34 -5.20 -14.13
C MET A 62 2.57 -3.88 -13.98
N ALA A 63 3.25 -2.72 -14.03
CA ALA A 63 2.56 -1.43 -13.99
C ALA A 63 1.56 -1.25 -15.15
N VAL A 64 1.94 -1.67 -16.36
CA VAL A 64 1.06 -1.67 -17.54
C VAL A 64 -0.11 -2.64 -17.35
N LEU A 65 0.17 -3.90 -16.98
CA LEU A 65 -0.87 -4.92 -16.76
C LEU A 65 -1.90 -4.50 -15.71
N LEU A 66 -1.45 -3.90 -14.60
CA LEU A 66 -2.36 -3.40 -13.55
C LEU A 66 -3.26 -2.28 -14.08
N SER A 67 -2.69 -1.38 -14.91
CA SER A 67 -3.43 -0.28 -15.53
C SER A 67 -4.54 -0.79 -16.46
N GLU A 68 -4.21 -1.77 -17.32
CA GLU A 68 -5.17 -2.46 -18.20
C GLU A 68 -6.28 -3.18 -17.42
N LEU A 69 -5.93 -3.77 -16.29
CA LEU A 69 -6.88 -4.46 -15.41
C LEU A 69 -7.71 -3.51 -14.55
N GLY A 70 -7.58 -2.19 -14.70
CA GLY A 70 -8.37 -1.19 -13.97
C GLY A 70 -7.91 -0.97 -12.52
N ALA A 71 -6.69 -1.41 -12.18
CA ALA A 71 -5.97 -1.08 -10.96
C ALA A 71 -4.78 -0.15 -11.31
N MET A 72 -3.84 0.05 -10.38
CA MET A 72 -2.58 0.74 -10.69
C MET A 72 -1.42 0.15 -9.90
N GLY A 73 -0.20 0.32 -10.40
CA GLY A 73 1.04 -0.09 -9.74
C GLY A 73 2.01 1.07 -9.63
N VAL A 74 2.72 1.16 -8.51
CA VAL A 74 3.69 2.24 -8.28
C VAL A 74 5.11 1.70 -8.48
N LEU A 75 5.88 2.31 -9.36
CA LEU A 75 7.28 1.92 -9.58
C LEU A 75 8.18 2.52 -8.48
N ASN A 76 9.02 1.71 -7.85
CA ASN A 76 10.03 2.19 -6.91
C ASN A 76 11.22 2.80 -7.66
N LEU A 77 11.39 4.12 -7.62
CA LEU A 77 12.49 4.80 -8.32
C LEU A 77 13.82 4.79 -7.55
N GLU A 78 13.84 4.31 -6.31
CA GLU A 78 15.07 4.03 -5.56
C GLU A 78 15.45 2.55 -5.59
N GLY A 79 14.74 1.78 -6.41
CA GLY A 79 14.84 0.34 -6.52
C GLY A 79 15.85 -0.15 -7.56
N ILE A 80 15.71 -1.42 -7.94
CA ILE A 80 16.55 -2.09 -8.93
C ILE A 80 16.25 -1.55 -10.33
N GLN A 81 14.99 -1.19 -10.61
CA GLN A 81 14.51 -0.72 -11.92
C GLN A 81 15.25 0.51 -12.47
N THR A 82 15.85 1.31 -11.58
CA THR A 82 16.53 2.57 -11.88
C THR A 82 18.02 2.56 -11.50
N ARG A 83 18.54 1.43 -11.02
CA ARG A 83 19.97 1.23 -10.72
C ARG A 83 20.68 0.41 -11.78
N TYR A 84 19.93 -0.40 -12.53
CA TYR A 84 20.45 -1.34 -13.52
C TYR A 84 19.67 -1.21 -14.84
N ALA A 85 20.41 -1.17 -15.96
CA ALA A 85 19.82 -1.13 -17.30
C ALA A 85 18.98 -2.39 -17.59
N ASP A 86 19.45 -3.56 -17.15
CA ASP A 86 18.70 -4.81 -17.11
C ASP A 86 18.46 -5.27 -15.66
N PRO A 87 17.25 -5.04 -15.11
CA PRO A 87 16.86 -5.47 -13.77
C PRO A 87 16.73 -7.00 -13.61
N ALA A 88 16.48 -7.76 -14.68
CA ALA A 88 16.02 -9.14 -14.57
C ALA A 88 17.05 -10.10 -13.93
N PRO A 89 18.35 -10.06 -14.30
CA PRO A 89 19.37 -10.87 -13.64
C PRO A 89 19.58 -10.50 -12.17
N ILE A 90 19.36 -9.23 -11.82
CA ILE A 90 19.52 -8.74 -10.43
C ILE A 90 18.38 -9.25 -9.56
N LEU A 91 17.14 -9.15 -10.05
CA LEU A 91 15.95 -9.69 -9.39
C LEU A 91 16.04 -11.22 -9.24
N GLU A 92 16.61 -11.92 -10.23
CA GLU A 92 16.89 -13.35 -10.13
C GLU A 92 17.85 -13.69 -8.99
N LYS A 93 18.95 -12.95 -8.89
CA LYS A 93 19.93 -13.10 -7.80
C LYS A 93 19.26 -12.87 -6.43
N ILE A 94 18.42 -11.84 -6.32
CA ILE A 94 17.67 -11.55 -5.08
C ILE A 94 16.66 -12.66 -4.76
N SER A 95 15.99 -13.25 -5.76
CA SER A 95 15.03 -14.34 -5.53
C SER A 95 15.69 -15.68 -5.16
N SER A 96 16.93 -15.92 -5.59
CA SER A 96 17.61 -17.21 -5.43
C SER A 96 18.61 -17.29 -4.29
N VAL A 97 19.08 -16.15 -3.75
CA VAL A 97 20.08 -16.09 -2.66
C VAL A 97 19.62 -16.86 -1.40
N GLY A 98 20.56 -17.34 -0.57
CA GLY A 98 20.26 -17.94 0.73
C GLY A 98 19.70 -16.92 1.74
N LYS A 99 19.10 -17.41 2.84
CA LYS A 99 18.54 -16.55 3.90
C LYS A 99 19.62 -15.69 4.59
N ASP A 100 20.76 -16.29 4.88
CA ASP A 100 21.84 -15.64 5.65
C ASP A 100 22.60 -14.60 4.83
N GLU A 101 22.63 -14.77 3.52
CA GLU A 101 23.34 -13.89 2.57
C GLU A 101 22.44 -12.73 2.09
N PHE A 102 21.12 -12.83 2.30
CA PHE A 102 20.13 -11.92 1.72
C PHE A 102 20.38 -10.46 2.09
N VAL A 103 20.61 -10.15 3.37
CA VAL A 103 20.78 -8.75 3.81
C VAL A 103 22.04 -8.13 3.20
N GLY A 104 23.15 -8.85 3.24
CA GLY A 104 24.41 -8.39 2.65
C GLY A 104 24.28 -8.15 1.13
N LEU A 105 23.63 -9.08 0.43
CA LEU A 105 23.36 -8.93 -1.00
C LEU A 105 22.49 -7.70 -1.29
N MET A 106 21.42 -7.47 -0.52
CA MET A 106 20.55 -6.32 -0.73
C MET A 106 21.30 -5.00 -0.53
N GLN A 107 22.14 -4.91 0.50
CA GLN A 107 22.97 -3.72 0.75
C GLN A 107 23.96 -3.47 -0.40
N GLU A 108 24.61 -4.52 -0.90
CA GLU A 108 25.52 -4.44 -2.07
C GLU A 108 24.77 -3.95 -3.31
N LEU A 109 23.65 -4.59 -3.66
CA LEU A 109 22.92 -4.30 -4.90
C LEU A 109 22.28 -2.90 -4.89
N TYR A 110 21.84 -2.40 -3.74
CA TYR A 110 21.23 -1.07 -3.62
C TYR A 110 22.27 0.03 -3.32
N ALA A 111 23.55 -0.29 -3.14
CA ALA A 111 24.62 0.70 -3.08
C ALA A 111 24.94 1.29 -4.47
N VAL A 112 24.65 0.55 -5.55
CA VAL A 112 24.79 1.04 -6.94
C VAL A 112 23.93 2.29 -7.11
N PRO A 113 24.48 3.44 -7.54
CA PRO A 113 23.71 4.69 -7.65
C PRO A 113 22.47 4.58 -8.54
N ILE A 114 21.43 5.32 -8.17
CA ILE A 114 20.25 5.52 -9.03
C ILE A 114 20.69 6.34 -10.25
N GLN A 115 20.26 5.91 -11.44
CA GLN A 115 20.55 6.51 -12.73
C GLN A 115 19.35 7.36 -13.19
N PRO A 116 19.45 8.71 -13.22
CA PRO A 116 18.36 9.59 -13.66
C PRO A 116 17.78 9.27 -15.04
N GLU A 117 18.61 8.86 -15.97
CA GLU A 117 18.24 8.42 -17.31
C GLU A 117 17.31 7.21 -17.28
N LEU A 118 17.54 6.26 -16.36
CA LEU A 118 16.67 5.10 -16.18
C LEU A 118 15.33 5.52 -15.58
N ILE A 119 15.28 6.49 -14.66
CA ILE A 119 14.00 7.05 -14.16
C ILE A 119 13.15 7.53 -15.34
N SER A 120 13.72 8.40 -16.19
CA SER A 120 13.02 8.92 -17.36
C SER A 120 12.64 7.82 -18.35
N GLN A 121 13.51 6.84 -18.56
CA GLN A 121 13.26 5.70 -19.45
C GLN A 121 12.08 4.87 -18.95
N ARG A 122 12.06 4.44 -17.68
CA ARG A 122 10.98 3.58 -17.15
C ARG A 122 9.62 4.29 -17.18
N ILE A 123 9.57 5.58 -16.85
CA ILE A 123 8.34 6.38 -16.95
C ILE A 123 7.82 6.39 -18.39
N LYS A 124 8.69 6.68 -19.36
CA LYS A 124 8.32 6.71 -20.78
C LYS A 124 7.90 5.33 -21.29
N GLU A 125 8.59 4.27 -20.88
CA GLU A 125 8.25 2.88 -21.26
C GLU A 125 6.85 2.50 -20.80
N ILE A 126 6.48 2.79 -19.55
CA ILE A 126 5.12 2.54 -19.02
C ILE A 126 4.08 3.30 -19.85
N LYS A 127 4.28 4.61 -20.06
CA LYS A 127 3.33 5.46 -20.78
C LYS A 127 3.18 5.07 -22.26
N SER A 128 4.29 4.72 -22.92
CA SER A 128 4.27 4.31 -24.33
C SER A 128 3.46 3.04 -24.58
N GLN A 129 3.27 2.23 -23.53
CA GLN A 129 2.45 1.00 -23.55
C GLN A 129 1.03 1.24 -23.02
N GLY A 130 0.63 2.50 -22.79
CA GLY A 130 -0.70 2.86 -22.29
C GLY A 130 -0.90 2.63 -20.78
N GLY A 131 0.17 2.34 -20.03
CA GLY A 131 0.12 2.24 -18.58
C GLY A 131 0.12 3.60 -17.88
N ILE A 132 -0.29 3.60 -16.61
CA ILE A 132 -0.15 4.76 -15.71
C ILE A 132 1.26 4.75 -15.13
N ALA A 133 2.05 5.78 -15.38
CA ALA A 133 3.34 5.96 -14.75
C ALA A 133 3.17 6.58 -13.35
N ALA A 134 2.70 5.78 -12.40
CA ALA A 134 2.77 6.11 -10.98
C ALA A 134 4.15 5.70 -10.42
N VAL A 135 4.84 6.62 -9.75
CA VAL A 135 6.22 6.40 -9.30
C VAL A 135 6.45 6.87 -7.87
N SER A 136 7.39 6.25 -7.16
CA SER A 136 7.68 6.53 -5.74
C SER A 136 9.14 6.89 -5.49
N LEU A 137 9.36 7.89 -4.64
CA LEU A 137 10.64 8.25 -4.04
C LEU A 137 10.45 8.50 -2.54
N THR A 138 11.50 8.33 -1.75
CA THR A 138 11.57 8.84 -0.38
C THR A 138 11.66 10.37 -0.38
N PRO A 139 11.44 11.06 0.76
CA PRO A 139 11.63 12.52 0.82
C PRO A 139 13.01 12.99 0.32
N ALA A 140 14.09 12.27 0.68
CA ALA A 140 15.44 12.59 0.20
C ALA A 140 15.59 12.31 -1.31
N GLY A 141 14.99 11.23 -1.79
CA GLY A 141 14.95 10.92 -3.23
C GLY A 141 14.17 11.96 -4.02
N ALA A 142 13.04 12.45 -3.51
CA ALA A 142 12.21 13.46 -4.14
C ALA A 142 12.94 14.81 -4.25
N LEU A 143 13.70 15.20 -3.23
CA LEU A 143 14.56 16.39 -3.31
C LEU A 143 15.60 16.27 -4.44
N LYS A 144 16.20 15.09 -4.59
CA LYS A 144 17.28 14.86 -5.55
C LYS A 144 16.81 14.62 -6.98
N TYR A 145 15.71 13.89 -7.16
CA TYR A 145 15.25 13.39 -8.46
C TYR A 145 13.86 13.89 -8.86
N GLY A 146 13.18 14.70 -8.03
CA GLY A 146 11.85 15.23 -8.31
C GLY A 146 11.76 15.95 -9.65
N LYS A 147 12.78 16.75 -10.00
CA LYS A 147 12.86 17.40 -11.32
C LYS A 147 12.92 16.39 -12.48
N VAL A 148 13.64 15.29 -12.32
CA VAL A 148 13.74 14.23 -13.35
C VAL A 148 12.37 13.55 -13.55
N VAL A 149 11.63 13.33 -12.47
CA VAL A 149 10.26 12.80 -12.50
C VAL A 149 9.30 13.79 -13.18
N ALA A 150 9.41 15.08 -12.84
CA ALA A 150 8.65 16.16 -13.46
C ALA A 150 8.88 16.24 -14.97
N ASP A 151 10.15 16.31 -15.39
CA ASP A 151 10.55 16.42 -16.79
C ASP A 151 10.19 15.14 -17.60
N ALA A 152 10.16 13.97 -16.96
CA ALA A 152 9.73 12.72 -17.57
C ALA A 152 8.20 12.58 -17.72
N GLY A 153 7.43 13.39 -16.99
CA GLY A 153 5.96 13.43 -17.08
C GLY A 153 5.27 12.22 -16.48
N ALA A 154 5.63 11.82 -15.26
CA ALA A 154 4.87 10.81 -14.49
C ALA A 154 3.40 11.24 -14.28
N ASP A 155 2.50 10.27 -14.10
CA ASP A 155 1.06 10.53 -13.95
C ASP A 155 0.64 10.75 -12.49
N LEU A 156 1.32 10.07 -11.54
CA LEU A 156 1.24 10.34 -10.10
C LEU A 156 2.62 10.22 -9.48
N PHE A 157 2.90 11.08 -8.51
CA PHE A 157 4.15 11.03 -7.75
C PHE A 157 3.90 10.72 -6.27
N PHE A 158 4.44 9.61 -5.80
CA PHE A 158 4.36 9.18 -4.42
C PHE A 158 5.63 9.60 -3.69
N VAL A 159 5.48 10.33 -2.58
CA VAL A 159 6.57 10.55 -1.63
C VAL A 159 6.33 9.65 -0.43
N GLN A 160 7.08 8.56 -0.36
CA GLN A 160 6.88 7.50 0.60
C GLN A 160 8.09 7.25 1.50
N ALA A 161 7.88 7.26 2.81
CA ALA A 161 8.82 6.72 3.80
C ALA A 161 8.07 5.92 4.87
N THR A 162 8.81 5.30 5.79
CA THR A 162 8.17 4.66 6.96
C THR A 162 7.31 5.65 7.72
N VAL A 163 7.79 6.88 7.92
CA VAL A 163 7.02 7.98 8.50
C VAL A 163 7.35 9.22 7.70
N VAL A 164 6.33 9.95 7.25
CA VAL A 164 6.47 11.29 6.65
C VAL A 164 5.78 12.31 7.54
N SER A 165 6.42 13.45 7.74
CA SER A 165 5.88 14.58 8.48
C SER A 165 6.19 15.89 7.75
N THR A 166 5.35 16.90 7.98
CA THR A 166 5.54 18.27 7.48
C THR A 166 6.55 19.07 8.32
N ALA A 167 7.03 18.51 9.43
CA ALA A 167 7.90 19.16 10.41
C ALA A 167 9.15 18.32 10.68
N PHE A 168 9.77 17.81 9.60
CA PHE A 168 11.04 17.10 9.71
C PHE A 168 12.14 18.07 10.16
N LEU A 169 12.85 17.72 11.24
CA LEU A 169 13.99 18.48 11.74
C LEU A 169 15.28 17.80 11.29
N SER A 170 16.16 18.56 10.66
CA SER A 170 17.48 18.12 10.23
C SER A 170 18.58 19.00 10.83
N PRO A 171 19.82 18.52 10.89
CA PRO A 171 20.97 19.40 11.07
C PRO A 171 21.00 20.48 9.97
N GLU A 172 21.52 21.66 10.28
CA GLU A 172 21.60 22.79 9.32
C GLU A 172 22.31 22.44 8.00
N SER A 173 23.19 21.43 8.01
CA SER A 173 23.91 20.94 6.84
C SER A 173 23.10 20.01 5.92
N VAL A 174 21.87 19.65 6.29
CA VAL A 174 21.01 18.72 5.56
C VAL A 174 19.77 19.45 5.08
N GLU A 175 19.66 19.61 3.77
CA GLU A 175 18.49 20.21 3.14
C GLU A 175 17.24 19.34 3.35
N ASN A 176 16.11 20.00 3.64
CA ASN A 176 14.83 19.36 3.86
C ASN A 176 13.89 19.56 2.68
N LEU A 177 13.13 18.53 2.37
CA LEU A 177 12.04 18.62 1.41
C LEU A 177 10.88 19.42 2.00
N ASP A 178 10.56 20.55 1.38
CA ASP A 178 9.32 21.28 1.64
C ASP A 178 8.17 20.60 0.91
N LEU A 179 7.32 19.90 1.67
CA LEU A 179 6.19 19.15 1.12
C LEU A 179 5.10 20.07 0.54
N PHE A 180 4.92 21.28 1.08
CA PHE A 180 3.95 22.23 0.53
C PHE A 180 4.42 22.70 -0.84
N LYS A 181 5.66 23.17 -0.92
CA LYS A 181 6.27 23.59 -2.19
C LYS A 181 6.22 22.46 -3.22
N LEU A 182 6.59 21.24 -2.82
CA LEU A 182 6.55 20.08 -3.72
C LEU A 182 5.13 19.85 -4.28
N CYS A 183 4.09 19.85 -3.43
CA CYS A 183 2.73 19.61 -3.89
C CYS A 183 2.20 20.72 -4.82
N GLN A 184 2.71 21.96 -4.70
CA GLN A 184 2.34 23.07 -5.59
C GLN A 184 3.12 23.09 -6.91
N GLU A 185 4.39 22.68 -6.90
CA GLU A 185 5.29 22.82 -8.05
C GLU A 185 5.33 21.60 -8.97
N MET A 186 5.02 20.40 -8.46
CA MET A 186 5.01 19.19 -9.29
C MET A 186 3.88 19.27 -10.32
N PRO A 187 4.14 18.97 -11.61
CA PRO A 187 3.13 19.06 -12.67
C PRO A 187 2.10 17.93 -12.63
N MET A 188 2.23 17.01 -11.68
CA MET A 188 1.32 15.89 -11.43
C MET A 188 0.92 15.85 -9.95
N PRO A 189 -0.22 15.20 -9.63
CA PRO A 189 -0.66 15.03 -8.25
C PRO A 189 0.37 14.27 -7.39
N VAL A 190 0.57 14.76 -6.16
CA VAL A 190 1.51 14.20 -5.19
C VAL A 190 0.77 13.45 -4.08
N VAL A 191 1.07 12.17 -3.90
CA VAL A 191 0.53 11.33 -2.82
C VAL A 191 1.58 11.22 -1.71
N LEU A 192 1.20 11.47 -0.46
CA LEU A 192 2.15 11.54 0.65
C LEU A 192 1.92 10.42 1.68
N GLY A 193 3.00 9.86 2.20
CA GLY A 193 2.90 8.96 3.35
C GLY A 193 4.21 8.26 3.74
N ASN A 194 4.22 7.41 4.76
CA ASN A 194 3.04 6.94 5.48
C ASN A 194 2.79 7.75 6.77
N CYS A 195 1.52 7.81 7.19
CA CYS A 195 1.09 8.32 8.49
C CYS A 195 0.13 7.32 9.19
N VAL A 196 -0.15 7.52 10.47
CA VAL A 196 -1.10 6.68 11.24
C VAL A 196 -1.91 7.44 12.30
N THR A 197 -1.74 8.76 12.36
CA THR A 197 -2.36 9.63 13.36
C THR A 197 -3.15 10.72 12.67
N TYR A 198 -4.26 11.12 13.28
CA TYR A 198 -5.12 12.21 12.81
C TYR A 198 -4.33 13.46 12.42
N GLU A 199 -3.46 13.95 13.31
CA GLU A 199 -2.79 15.25 13.15
C GLU A 199 -1.83 15.25 11.96
N VAL A 200 -1.05 14.18 11.80
CA VAL A 200 -0.13 14.03 10.67
C VAL A 200 -0.91 13.91 9.36
N ALA A 201 -1.99 13.11 9.32
CA ALA A 201 -2.82 12.99 8.12
C ALA A 201 -3.42 14.35 7.71
N LEU A 202 -3.98 15.09 8.67
CA LEU A 202 -4.53 16.44 8.44
C LEU A 202 -3.45 17.39 7.89
N ASN A 203 -2.24 17.36 8.45
CA ASN A 203 -1.15 18.20 7.99
C ASN A 203 -0.70 17.84 6.57
N LEU A 204 -0.62 16.55 6.23
CA LEU A 204 -0.32 16.12 4.86
C LEU A 204 -1.40 16.58 3.86
N MET A 205 -2.67 16.56 4.25
CA MET A 205 -3.75 17.10 3.42
C MET A 205 -3.63 18.61 3.23
N LYS A 206 -3.34 19.35 4.32
CA LYS A 206 -3.18 20.81 4.30
C LYS A 206 -2.04 21.30 3.41
N VAL A 207 -0.98 20.51 3.25
CA VAL A 207 0.13 20.86 2.33
C VAL A 207 -0.20 20.59 0.86
N GLY A 208 -1.36 20.01 0.55
CA GLY A 208 -1.83 19.80 -0.82
C GLY A 208 -1.68 18.36 -1.34
N ALA A 209 -1.58 17.36 -0.45
CA ALA A 209 -1.54 15.97 -0.89
C ALA A 209 -2.81 15.60 -1.69
N ALA A 210 -2.61 14.96 -2.84
CA ALA A 210 -3.67 14.39 -3.67
C ALA A 210 -4.21 13.05 -3.14
N GLY A 211 -3.56 12.51 -2.10
CA GLY A 211 -3.93 11.30 -1.36
C GLY A 211 -2.94 11.08 -0.21
N VAL A 212 -3.36 10.36 0.83
CA VAL A 212 -2.49 10.02 1.97
C VAL A 212 -2.37 8.51 2.15
N LEU A 213 -1.15 8.01 2.35
CA LEU A 213 -0.90 6.60 2.66
C LEU A 213 -0.90 6.37 4.17
N VAL A 214 -1.67 5.38 4.62
CA VAL A 214 -1.88 5.08 6.03
C VAL A 214 -1.36 3.70 6.37
N GLY A 215 -0.35 3.62 7.23
CA GLY A 215 0.16 2.34 7.75
C GLY A 215 1.63 2.38 8.13
N ILE A 216 1.94 2.00 9.38
CA ILE A 216 3.32 1.87 9.88
C ILE A 216 3.51 0.50 10.52
N GLY A 217 4.32 -0.32 9.85
CA GLY A 217 4.68 -1.65 10.29
C GLY A 217 3.75 -2.84 9.98
N PRO A 218 2.55 -2.73 9.37
CA PRO A 218 1.70 -3.90 9.15
C PRO A 218 2.11 -4.74 7.92
N GLY A 219 2.96 -4.20 7.04
CA GLY A 219 3.37 -4.90 5.81
C GLY A 219 4.04 -6.25 6.06
N ALA A 220 3.73 -7.26 5.25
CA ALA A 220 4.16 -8.65 5.46
C ALA A 220 5.69 -8.84 5.48
N ALA A 221 6.43 -8.05 4.70
CA ALA A 221 7.89 -8.06 4.67
C ALA A 221 8.54 -7.02 5.61
N CYS A 222 7.75 -6.23 6.34
CA CYS A 222 8.24 -5.17 7.21
C CYS A 222 8.57 -5.70 8.60
N THR A 223 9.73 -5.31 9.15
CA THR A 223 10.13 -5.67 10.52
C THR A 223 10.17 -4.47 11.46
N SER A 224 9.71 -3.29 11.02
CA SER A 224 9.81 -2.03 11.78
C SER A 224 9.20 -2.08 13.18
N ARG A 225 8.09 -2.82 13.39
CA ARG A 225 7.52 -2.99 14.74
C ARG A 225 8.46 -3.75 15.68
N GLY A 226 9.11 -4.80 15.18
CA GLY A 226 10.07 -5.58 15.95
C GLY A 226 11.39 -4.84 16.16
N VAL A 227 11.87 -4.13 15.14
CA VAL A 227 13.17 -3.44 15.17
C VAL A 227 13.10 -2.11 15.93
N LEU A 228 12.01 -1.35 15.81
CA LEU A 228 11.89 0.01 16.36
C LEU A 228 10.81 0.17 17.43
N GLY A 229 9.89 -0.80 17.58
CA GLY A 229 8.75 -0.66 18.49
C GLY A 229 7.69 0.36 18.04
N VAL A 230 7.74 0.83 16.78
CA VAL A 230 6.81 1.85 16.26
C VAL A 230 5.76 1.23 15.34
N GLY A 231 4.51 1.68 15.50
CA GLY A 231 3.40 1.32 14.63
C GLY A 231 2.05 1.47 15.31
N VAL A 232 0.99 1.49 14.51
CA VAL A 232 -0.40 1.47 14.98
C VAL A 232 -1.14 0.35 14.22
N PRO A 233 -1.99 -0.45 14.90
CA PRO A 233 -2.87 -1.40 14.23
C PRO A 233 -3.73 -0.75 13.14
N GLN A 234 -3.86 -1.44 12.00
CA GLN A 234 -4.26 -0.82 10.74
C GLN A 234 -5.71 -0.31 10.73
N ALA A 235 -6.65 -1.00 11.38
CA ALA A 235 -8.05 -0.55 11.44
C ALA A 235 -8.17 0.79 12.16
N THR A 236 -7.52 0.92 13.33
CA THR A 236 -7.48 2.20 14.06
C THR A 236 -6.74 3.29 13.29
N ALA A 237 -5.60 2.98 12.67
CA ALA A 237 -4.85 3.97 11.90
C ALA A 237 -5.67 4.55 10.74
N VAL A 238 -6.38 3.69 10.00
CA VAL A 238 -7.26 4.10 8.89
C VAL A 238 -8.42 4.95 9.42
N ALA A 239 -9.09 4.53 10.49
CA ALA A 239 -10.20 5.29 11.08
C ALA A 239 -9.77 6.68 11.57
N ASP A 240 -8.63 6.80 12.25
CA ASP A 240 -8.08 8.08 12.72
C ASP A 240 -7.77 9.02 11.53
N CYS A 241 -7.16 8.51 10.47
CA CYS A 241 -6.83 9.31 9.29
C CYS A 241 -8.05 9.66 8.43
N ALA A 242 -9.06 8.78 8.39
CA ALA A 242 -10.34 9.02 7.74
C ALA A 242 -11.14 10.13 8.45
N ALA A 243 -11.06 10.21 9.78
CA ALA A 243 -11.62 11.34 10.53
C ALA A 243 -10.95 12.67 10.14
N ALA A 244 -9.61 12.70 10.07
CA ALA A 244 -8.86 13.87 9.62
C ALA A 244 -9.27 14.33 8.21
N ARG A 245 -9.44 13.39 7.27
CA ARG A 245 -9.96 13.68 5.94
C ARG A 245 -11.36 14.30 5.99
N ASN A 246 -12.25 13.72 6.78
CA ASN A 246 -13.64 14.19 6.83
C ASN A 246 -13.71 15.63 7.37
N ASP A 247 -12.95 15.94 8.41
CA ASP A 247 -12.88 17.30 8.96
C ASP A 247 -12.26 18.27 7.94
N TYR A 248 -11.18 17.87 7.28
CA TYR A 248 -10.58 18.66 6.21
C TYR A 248 -11.55 18.93 5.05
N TYR A 249 -12.32 17.92 4.63
CA TYR A 249 -13.35 18.07 3.60
C TYR A 249 -14.48 19.00 4.03
N GLN A 250 -14.92 18.91 5.30
CA GLN A 250 -15.93 19.83 5.84
C GLN A 250 -15.42 21.28 5.89
N GLU A 251 -14.14 21.48 6.23
CA GLU A 251 -13.51 22.80 6.31
C GLU A 251 -13.26 23.42 4.94
N THR A 252 -12.84 22.62 3.95
CA THR A 252 -12.28 23.14 2.68
C THR A 252 -13.08 22.79 1.43
N GLY A 253 -13.97 21.79 1.50
CA GLY A 253 -14.62 21.18 0.34
C GLY A 253 -13.70 20.30 -0.50
N ASN A 254 -12.42 20.13 -0.13
CA ASN A 254 -11.45 19.32 -0.85
C ASN A 254 -11.39 17.89 -0.28
N TYR A 255 -11.68 16.90 -1.10
CA TYR A 255 -11.71 15.50 -0.67
C TYR A 255 -10.38 14.81 -0.99
N VAL A 256 -9.60 14.46 0.04
CA VAL A 256 -8.31 13.77 -0.11
C VAL A 256 -8.45 12.28 0.18
N PRO A 257 -8.29 11.38 -0.81
CA PRO A 257 -8.38 9.94 -0.60
C PRO A 257 -7.43 9.42 0.48
N VAL A 258 -7.93 8.52 1.33
CA VAL A 258 -7.14 7.77 2.32
C VAL A 258 -6.84 6.37 1.77
N ILE A 259 -5.55 6.02 1.67
CA ILE A 259 -5.10 4.74 1.13
C ILE A 259 -4.52 3.90 2.26
N ALA A 260 -5.16 2.76 2.58
CA ALA A 260 -4.63 1.84 3.58
C ALA A 260 -3.46 1.02 3.02
N ASP A 261 -2.25 1.23 3.53
CA ASP A 261 -1.02 0.59 3.06
C ASP A 261 -0.47 -0.45 4.05
N GLY A 262 -0.54 -1.72 3.64
CA GLY A 262 0.05 -2.85 4.34
C GLY A 262 -0.87 -3.59 5.31
N GLY A 263 -0.50 -4.85 5.62
CA GLY A 263 -1.26 -5.75 6.52
C GLY A 263 -2.43 -6.48 5.88
N LEU A 264 -2.57 -6.39 4.56
CA LEU A 264 -3.71 -6.89 3.80
C LEU A 264 -3.31 -8.12 3.00
N ILE A 265 -4.06 -9.21 3.13
CA ILE A 265 -3.76 -10.48 2.46
C ILE A 265 -4.94 -10.94 1.59
N THR A 266 -6.16 -10.77 2.08
CA THR A 266 -7.39 -11.31 1.47
C THR A 266 -8.35 -10.20 1.04
N GLY A 267 -9.32 -10.54 0.20
CA GLY A 267 -10.42 -9.64 -0.15
C GLY A 267 -11.21 -9.15 1.08
N GLY A 268 -11.35 -9.99 2.12
CA GLY A 268 -11.98 -9.61 3.39
C GLY A 268 -11.22 -8.51 4.12
N ASP A 269 -9.88 -8.51 4.06
CA ASP A 269 -9.06 -7.46 4.67
C ASP A 269 -9.25 -6.12 3.96
N ILE A 270 -9.35 -6.16 2.62
CA ILE A 270 -9.65 -4.98 1.79
C ILE A 270 -11.02 -4.41 2.16
N CYS A 271 -12.04 -5.27 2.26
CA CYS A 271 -13.39 -4.86 2.65
C CYS A 271 -13.39 -4.18 4.03
N LYS A 272 -12.70 -4.77 5.01
CA LYS A 272 -12.56 -4.22 6.37
C LYS A 272 -11.84 -2.87 6.36
N CYS A 273 -10.77 -2.70 5.59
CA CYS A 273 -10.09 -1.42 5.46
C CYS A 273 -10.95 -0.32 4.83
N ILE A 274 -11.70 -0.65 3.77
CA ILE A 274 -12.64 0.29 3.14
C ILE A 274 -13.73 0.68 4.14
N ALA A 275 -14.31 -0.29 4.86
CA ALA A 275 -15.28 -0.03 5.92
C ALA A 275 -14.73 0.87 7.05
N CYS A 276 -13.45 0.73 7.41
CA CYS A 276 -12.80 1.61 8.37
C CYS A 276 -12.56 3.04 7.86
N GLY A 277 -12.85 3.34 6.60
CA GLY A 277 -12.73 4.68 6.05
C GLY A 277 -11.72 4.83 4.91
N ALA A 278 -11.05 3.77 4.45
CA ALA A 278 -10.17 3.88 3.29
C ALA A 278 -10.96 4.06 1.98
N ASP A 279 -10.40 4.82 1.04
CA ASP A 279 -10.91 4.99 -0.33
C ASP A 279 -10.28 3.99 -1.30
N GLY A 280 -9.08 3.53 -0.96
CA GLY A 280 -8.37 2.46 -1.65
C GLY A 280 -7.36 1.79 -0.73
N VAL A 281 -6.73 0.74 -1.23
CA VAL A 281 -5.68 0.01 -0.50
C VAL A 281 -4.40 -0.05 -1.30
N MET A 282 -3.26 -0.04 -0.62
CA MET A 282 -1.97 -0.37 -1.19
C MET A 282 -1.50 -1.73 -0.67
N ILE A 283 -1.26 -2.68 -1.59
CA ILE A 283 -0.92 -4.06 -1.25
C ILE A 283 0.30 -4.56 -2.02
N GLY A 284 1.18 -5.30 -1.33
CA GLY A 284 2.41 -5.85 -1.89
C GLY A 284 2.37 -7.37 -2.02
N SER A 285 2.31 -8.07 -0.88
CA SER A 285 2.42 -9.53 -0.85
C SER A 285 1.34 -10.26 -1.66
N PRO A 286 0.06 -9.84 -1.78
CA PRO A 286 -0.89 -10.51 -2.67
C PRO A 286 -0.49 -10.40 -4.14
N ILE A 287 0.03 -9.25 -4.58
CA ILE A 287 0.45 -9.01 -5.96
C ILE A 287 1.75 -9.76 -6.27
N ALA A 288 2.65 -9.89 -5.29
CA ALA A 288 3.86 -10.70 -5.42
C ALA A 288 3.58 -12.20 -5.67
N ARG A 289 2.34 -12.67 -5.44
CA ARG A 289 1.92 -14.05 -5.77
C ARG A 289 1.50 -14.23 -7.23
N ALA A 290 1.48 -13.15 -8.01
CA ALA A 290 1.19 -13.21 -9.43
C ALA A 290 2.33 -13.91 -10.20
N ALA A 291 2.01 -14.67 -11.23
CA ALA A 291 2.98 -15.30 -12.12
C ALA A 291 3.84 -14.25 -12.85
N GLU A 292 3.30 -13.06 -13.05
CA GLU A 292 3.98 -11.93 -13.68
C GLU A 292 4.85 -11.12 -12.70
N ALA A 293 4.81 -11.40 -11.40
CA ALA A 293 5.52 -10.61 -10.40
C ALA A 293 7.05 -10.75 -10.55
N PRO A 294 7.81 -9.64 -10.54
CA PRO A 294 9.26 -9.64 -10.75
C PRO A 294 10.02 -10.38 -9.63
N GLY A 295 9.43 -10.48 -8.44
CA GLY A 295 10.03 -11.16 -7.28
C GLY A 295 10.04 -12.69 -7.34
N ARG A 296 9.40 -13.30 -8.35
CA ARG A 296 9.43 -14.76 -8.62
C ARG A 296 9.18 -15.59 -7.36
N ASP A 297 7.95 -15.53 -6.84
CA ASP A 297 7.49 -16.20 -5.61
C ASP A 297 8.00 -15.60 -4.28
N HIS A 298 8.91 -14.62 -4.33
CA HIS A 298 9.42 -13.89 -3.17
C HIS A 298 8.88 -12.45 -3.10
N HIS A 299 8.86 -11.92 -1.89
CA HIS A 299 8.49 -10.54 -1.59
C HIS A 299 9.45 -9.95 -0.53
N TRP A 300 9.84 -8.69 -0.71
CA TRP A 300 10.68 -7.95 0.24
C TRP A 300 10.28 -6.47 0.28
N GLY A 301 10.54 -5.84 1.43
CA GLY A 301 10.21 -4.43 1.64
C GLY A 301 11.31 -3.46 1.19
N MET A 302 10.93 -2.21 0.92
CA MET A 302 11.87 -1.14 0.53
C MET A 302 12.92 -0.79 1.59
N ALA A 303 12.67 -1.08 2.87
CA ALA A 303 13.59 -0.76 3.97
C ALA A 303 14.63 -1.87 4.24
N THR A 304 14.55 -2.99 3.53
CA THR A 304 15.53 -4.09 3.61
C THR A 304 16.96 -3.65 3.26
N PRO A 305 17.23 -2.90 2.18
CA PRO A 305 18.59 -2.57 1.74
C PRO A 305 19.28 -1.47 2.57
N SER A 306 18.67 -1.00 3.66
CA SER A 306 19.24 0.06 4.50
C SER A 306 20.67 -0.31 4.95
N PRO A 307 21.68 0.54 4.68
CA PRO A 307 23.06 0.24 5.06
C PRO A 307 23.29 0.40 6.57
N VAL A 308 22.43 1.17 7.25
CA VAL A 308 22.55 1.45 8.69
C VAL A 308 21.74 0.47 9.52
N LEU A 309 20.47 0.26 9.15
CA LEU A 309 19.54 -0.56 9.92
C LEU A 309 18.47 -1.14 8.99
N PRO A 310 18.65 -2.38 8.49
CA PRO A 310 17.64 -3.12 7.75
C PRO A 310 16.34 -3.26 8.54
N ARG A 311 15.21 -2.92 7.91
CA ARG A 311 13.87 -3.01 8.54
C ARG A 311 12.86 -3.77 7.69
N GLY A 312 13.37 -4.72 6.91
CA GLY A 312 12.57 -5.66 6.15
C GLY A 312 13.25 -7.00 6.04
N THR A 313 12.50 -7.98 5.53
CA THR A 313 12.97 -9.34 5.30
C THR A 313 12.45 -9.84 3.95
N ARG A 314 13.07 -10.88 3.39
CA ARG A 314 12.52 -11.60 2.25
C ARG A 314 11.62 -12.71 2.75
N ILE A 315 10.38 -12.72 2.28
CA ILE A 315 9.43 -13.79 2.53
C ILE A 315 9.13 -14.52 1.23
N LYS A 316 8.87 -15.82 1.34
CA LYS A 316 8.34 -16.61 0.23
C LYS A 316 6.82 -16.58 0.29
N VAL A 317 6.19 -16.05 -0.75
CA VAL A 317 4.72 -15.92 -0.85
C VAL A 317 4.09 -16.95 -1.79
N GLY A 318 4.91 -17.59 -2.63
CA GLY A 318 4.45 -18.56 -3.63
C GLY A 318 3.74 -17.90 -4.80
N THR A 319 3.73 -18.55 -5.96
CA THR A 319 2.88 -18.12 -7.08
C THR A 319 1.54 -18.85 -7.02
N THR A 320 0.43 -18.12 -7.06
CA THR A 320 -0.92 -18.72 -6.99
C THR A 320 -1.77 -18.53 -8.22
N GLY A 321 -1.33 -17.73 -9.19
CA GLY A 321 -2.06 -17.48 -10.42
C GLY A 321 -1.55 -16.26 -11.16
N THR A 322 -2.23 -15.88 -12.23
CA THR A 322 -1.99 -14.63 -12.95
C THR A 322 -2.51 -13.44 -12.16
N ILE A 323 -1.97 -12.25 -12.41
CA ILE A 323 -2.48 -11.00 -11.82
C ILE A 323 -3.97 -10.77 -12.14
N LYS A 324 -4.43 -11.20 -13.32
CA LYS A 324 -5.84 -11.17 -13.70
C LYS A 324 -6.71 -12.02 -12.76
N GLN A 325 -6.29 -13.24 -12.45
CA GLN A 325 -7.02 -14.12 -11.52
C GLN A 325 -7.04 -13.53 -10.10
N ILE A 326 -5.93 -12.95 -9.65
CA ILE A 326 -5.84 -12.31 -8.33
C ILE A 326 -6.80 -11.12 -8.24
N LEU A 327 -6.84 -10.23 -9.24
CA LEU A 327 -7.68 -9.02 -9.17
C LEU A 327 -9.14 -9.25 -9.58
N ARG A 328 -9.39 -9.95 -10.68
CA ARG A 328 -10.71 -10.07 -11.33
C ARG A 328 -11.27 -11.49 -11.38
N GLY A 329 -10.45 -12.49 -11.06
CA GLY A 329 -10.84 -13.89 -11.13
C GLY A 329 -10.79 -14.49 -12.55
N PRO A 330 -11.39 -15.68 -12.75
CA PRO A 330 -12.11 -16.45 -11.72
C PRO A 330 -11.18 -16.85 -10.57
N ALA A 331 -11.72 -16.92 -9.35
CA ALA A 331 -10.97 -17.40 -8.20
C ALA A 331 -10.71 -18.91 -8.35
N LEU A 332 -9.45 -19.32 -8.19
CA LEU A 332 -9.05 -20.73 -8.20
C LEU A 332 -8.74 -21.27 -6.80
N LEU A 333 -8.80 -20.39 -5.79
CA LEU A 333 -8.56 -20.68 -4.38
C LEU A 333 -9.74 -20.23 -3.54
N ASP A 334 -9.93 -20.87 -2.39
CA ASP A 334 -10.99 -20.62 -1.42
C ASP A 334 -10.53 -19.83 -0.17
N ASP A 335 -9.26 -19.38 -0.16
CA ASP A 335 -8.63 -18.65 0.95
C ASP A 335 -8.83 -17.12 0.88
N GLY A 336 -9.61 -16.64 -0.11
CA GLY A 336 -9.90 -15.23 -0.32
C GLY A 336 -8.75 -14.42 -0.92
N THR A 337 -7.71 -15.07 -1.46
CA THR A 337 -6.56 -14.37 -2.07
C THR A 337 -6.66 -14.19 -3.59
N HIS A 338 -7.70 -14.72 -4.21
CA HIS A 338 -8.05 -14.48 -5.62
C HIS A 338 -9.36 -13.70 -5.75
N ASN A 339 -9.57 -13.12 -6.94
CA ASN A 339 -10.73 -12.31 -7.30
C ASN A 339 -11.06 -11.22 -6.26
N LEU A 340 -10.08 -10.38 -5.94
CA LEU A 340 -10.21 -9.33 -4.93
C LEU A 340 -11.33 -8.33 -5.26
N LEU A 341 -11.54 -8.00 -6.54
CA LEU A 341 -12.66 -7.18 -6.99
C LEU A 341 -14.01 -7.87 -6.73
N GLY A 342 -14.11 -9.16 -7.06
CA GLY A 342 -15.30 -9.97 -6.79
C GLY A 342 -15.59 -10.05 -5.29
N ALA A 343 -14.57 -10.28 -4.46
CA ALA A 343 -14.71 -10.29 -3.00
C ALA A 343 -15.27 -8.96 -2.46
N LEU A 344 -14.77 -7.82 -2.96
CA LEU A 344 -15.28 -6.50 -2.61
C LEU A 344 -16.74 -6.32 -3.03
N LYS A 345 -17.08 -6.62 -4.29
CA LYS A 345 -18.47 -6.51 -4.80
C LYS A 345 -19.43 -7.43 -4.06
N THR A 346 -19.02 -8.65 -3.76
CA THR A 346 -19.81 -9.60 -2.96
C THR A 346 -20.01 -9.09 -1.54
N SER A 347 -18.97 -8.58 -0.88
CA SER A 347 -19.09 -8.01 0.46
C SER A 347 -20.01 -6.80 0.47
N MET A 348 -19.87 -5.88 -0.49
CA MET A 348 -20.75 -4.73 -0.68
C MET A 348 -22.22 -5.15 -0.88
N GLY A 349 -22.46 -6.19 -1.70
CA GLY A 349 -23.79 -6.77 -1.89
C GLY A 349 -24.38 -7.35 -0.61
N THR A 350 -23.60 -8.08 0.18
CA THR A 350 -24.04 -8.62 1.48
C THR A 350 -24.30 -7.52 2.52
N LEU A 351 -23.53 -6.43 2.49
CA LEU A 351 -23.64 -5.33 3.45
C LEU A 351 -24.66 -4.26 3.04
N GLY A 352 -25.18 -4.31 1.81
CA GLY A 352 -26.14 -3.32 1.32
C GLY A 352 -25.52 -2.01 0.82
N ALA A 353 -24.22 -1.99 0.53
CA ALA A 353 -23.45 -0.80 0.14
C ALA A 353 -23.30 -0.67 -1.37
N LYS A 354 -23.90 0.35 -1.98
CA LYS A 354 -23.89 0.54 -3.45
C LYS A 354 -22.59 1.14 -3.98
N ASN A 355 -21.82 1.81 -3.15
CA ASN A 355 -20.54 2.43 -3.51
C ASN A 355 -19.59 2.44 -2.31
N LEU A 356 -18.33 2.86 -2.54
CA LEU A 356 -17.32 2.90 -1.48
C LEU A 356 -17.68 3.83 -0.32
N LYS A 357 -18.42 4.92 -0.54
CA LYS A 357 -18.86 5.81 0.56
C LYS A 357 -19.89 5.14 1.45
N GLU A 358 -20.86 4.44 0.86
CA GLU A 358 -21.80 3.62 1.63
C GLU A 358 -21.07 2.49 2.36
N MET A 359 -20.04 1.90 1.75
CA MET A 359 -19.20 0.88 2.39
C MET A 359 -18.46 1.44 3.63
N GLN A 360 -18.00 2.69 3.59
CA GLN A 360 -17.38 3.37 4.73
C GLN A 360 -18.37 3.67 5.89
N GLN A 361 -19.68 3.46 5.69
CA GLN A 361 -20.72 3.67 6.72
C GLN A 361 -21.28 2.35 7.29
N VAL A 362 -20.78 1.19 6.83
CA VAL A 362 -21.24 -0.10 7.34
C VAL A 362 -20.83 -0.28 8.81
N GLU A 363 -21.65 -1.00 9.57
CA GLU A 363 -21.34 -1.29 10.96
C GLU A 363 -20.14 -2.24 11.06
N VAL A 364 -19.24 -1.90 11.98
CA VAL A 364 -18.02 -2.67 12.29
C VAL A 364 -18.07 -3.06 13.76
N VAL A 365 -17.84 -4.35 14.04
CA VAL A 365 -17.80 -4.90 15.41
C VAL A 365 -16.42 -5.44 15.75
N ILE A 366 -16.09 -5.41 17.04
CA ILE A 366 -14.88 -6.04 17.56
C ILE A 366 -15.13 -7.55 17.68
N ALA A 367 -14.39 -8.34 16.91
CA ALA A 367 -14.56 -9.78 16.75
C ALA A 367 -13.21 -10.52 16.86
N PRO A 368 -12.59 -10.57 18.05
CA PRO A 368 -11.24 -11.13 18.23
C PRO A 368 -11.17 -12.64 17.97
N SER A 369 -12.31 -13.34 17.97
CA SER A 369 -12.41 -14.77 17.69
C SER A 369 -12.65 -15.09 16.21
N LEU A 370 -12.71 -14.08 15.31
CA LEU A 370 -13.06 -14.28 13.90
C LEU A 370 -12.14 -15.29 13.18
N LEU A 371 -10.86 -15.31 13.54
CA LEU A 371 -9.87 -16.22 12.94
C LEU A 371 -9.87 -17.63 13.56
N THR A 372 -10.65 -17.87 14.62
CA THR A 372 -10.61 -19.14 15.38
C THR A 372 -11.98 -19.81 15.46
N GLU A 373 -13.07 -19.05 15.51
CA GLU A 373 -14.42 -19.55 15.64
C GLU A 373 -14.82 -20.45 14.45
N GLY A 374 -15.12 -21.73 14.75
CA GLY A 374 -15.51 -22.72 13.75
C GLY A 374 -14.41 -23.14 12.77
N LYS A 375 -13.14 -22.73 12.97
CA LYS A 375 -12.04 -22.97 12.02
C LYS A 375 -11.18 -24.20 12.31
N VAL A 376 -11.59 -25.07 13.24
CA VAL A 376 -10.80 -26.23 13.67
C VAL A 376 -10.43 -27.15 12.51
N TYR A 377 -11.40 -27.56 11.68
CA TYR A 377 -11.13 -28.44 10.55
C TYR A 377 -10.30 -27.77 9.45
N GLN A 378 -10.57 -26.49 9.16
CA GLN A 378 -9.81 -25.71 8.18
C GLN A 378 -8.32 -25.65 8.56
N LYS A 379 -8.01 -25.40 9.84
CA LYS A 379 -6.62 -25.38 10.34
C LYS A 379 -5.99 -26.75 10.36
N ALA A 380 -6.73 -27.79 10.75
CA ALA A 380 -6.22 -29.16 10.79
C ALA A 380 -5.87 -29.69 9.39
N GLN A 381 -6.57 -29.23 8.36
CA GLN A 381 -6.42 -29.72 6.99
C GLN A 381 -5.64 -28.77 6.06
N GLN A 382 -5.27 -27.56 6.53
CA GLN A 382 -4.63 -26.53 5.70
C GLN A 382 -5.49 -26.18 4.48
N LEU A 383 -6.70 -25.67 4.75
CA LEU A 383 -7.70 -25.29 3.74
C LEU A 383 -8.40 -23.97 4.14
N GLY A 384 -8.91 -23.21 3.16
CA GLY A 384 -9.68 -21.99 3.40
C GLY A 384 -8.94 -20.97 4.30
N MET A 385 -9.55 -20.57 5.43
CA MET A 385 -8.91 -19.63 6.38
C MET A 385 -7.83 -20.27 7.26
N GLY A 386 -7.70 -21.60 7.23
CA GLY A 386 -6.62 -22.34 7.86
C GLY A 386 -5.41 -22.55 6.94
N LYS A 387 -5.49 -21.97 5.73
CA LYS A 387 -4.55 -21.95 4.60
C LYS A 387 -3.87 -23.26 4.26
#